data_AF-A0A2N5M445-F1
#
_entry.id   AF-A0A2N5M445-F1
#
_cell.length_a   1.000
_cell.length_b   1.000
_cell.length_c   1.000
_cell.angle_alpha   90.00
_cell.angle_beta   90.00
_cell.angle_gamma   90.00
#
_symmetry.space_group_name_H-M   'P 1'
#
loop_
_entity.id
_entity.type
_entity.pdbx_description
1 polymer ?
#
loop_
_entity_poly.entity_id
_entity_poly.type
_entity_poly.pdbx_seq_one_letter_code
_entity_poly.pdbx_strand_id
1 'polypeptide(L)'
;MKKWGLFLFLMSVFLFYFPQLTAQAAESSQFKEKMLFGVNDRLLTPPGTAVISEGNRVYVSLDRFTELDIEIQWINQNEVTLYKKNDRNKLLHILFTNRLVTDKRGFQKSIEILQRQQTQYVSAEAICSYFGYNVQYLKQGPVIRFSQTTAKLTDAQFLQKHKQQMFTVYNPPAQKKRIPIYLTFDDGPGPFMDSILNTLKSKKAKATFFMIEPQMKKYSSLVKRSIKEGHYPALHSVSHDKRKLYGKNTAAIGLEMEAARKTLLQITGVSSRLTRVPYGSKPYMTVPYRNSLSVRGFKMWDWNVDTEDWRYQKTDSNRILENCLAGVKKMKGKQTPAVVLMHVNKGTAESLPKLIDSLQKQGYECVAYNQKAHFVLNFWGDKRL
;
A
#
# COMPACT_ATOMS: atom_id res chain seq x y z
N MET A 1 88.07 11.41 -19.76
CA MET A 1 88.53 12.68 -19.17
C MET A 1 87.33 13.38 -18.55
N LYS A 2 87.51 13.87 -17.31
CA LYS A 2 86.52 14.57 -16.47
C LYS A 2 85.84 15.74 -17.22
N LYS A 3 84.58 16.06 -16.91
CA LYS A 3 84.22 17.24 -16.08
C LYS A 3 82.70 17.59 -16.05
N TRP A 4 82.20 17.73 -14.82
CA TRP A 4 81.34 18.80 -14.25
C TRP A 4 79.83 18.56 -14.10
N GLY A 5 79.39 18.72 -12.85
CA GLY A 5 78.00 18.75 -12.44
C GLY A 5 77.46 20.16 -12.26
N LEU A 6 76.15 20.24 -12.01
CA LEU A 6 75.52 21.38 -11.37
C LEU A 6 74.31 20.88 -10.57
N PHE A 7 74.37 21.12 -9.26
CA PHE A 7 73.28 20.94 -8.31
C PHE A 7 72.26 22.06 -8.53
N LEU A 8 70.97 21.73 -8.69
CA LEU A 8 69.88 22.71 -8.72
C LEU A 8 68.98 22.49 -7.50
N PHE A 9 69.01 23.50 -6.63
CA PHE A 9 68.15 23.70 -5.46
C PHE A 9 66.83 24.31 -5.95
N LEU A 10 65.67 23.77 -5.58
CA LEU A 10 64.39 24.47 -5.76
C LEU A 10 63.44 24.18 -4.59
N MET A 11 63.04 25.29 -3.97
CA MET A 11 62.21 25.43 -2.76
C MET A 11 60.81 24.83 -2.89
N SER A 12 60.35 24.35 -1.73
CA SER A 12 58.99 23.98 -1.36
C SER A 12 57.98 25.13 -1.47
N VAL A 13 56.79 24.86 -2.03
CA VAL A 13 55.51 25.46 -1.60
C VAL A 13 54.39 24.42 -1.79
N PHE A 14 53.91 23.82 -0.69
CA PHE A 14 52.65 23.08 -0.66
C PHE A 14 51.51 24.09 -0.42
N LEU A 15 50.68 24.34 -1.43
CA LEU A 15 49.45 25.11 -1.31
C LEU A 15 48.29 24.15 -0.98
N PHE A 16 47.95 24.02 0.29
CA PHE A 16 46.66 23.48 0.73
C PHE A 16 45.61 24.60 0.67
N TYR A 17 44.68 24.49 -0.27
CA TYR A 17 43.54 25.39 -0.38
C TYR A 17 42.48 25.01 0.66
N PHE A 18 42.26 25.86 1.66
CA PHE A 18 41.10 25.81 2.57
C PHE A 18 40.11 26.93 2.19
N PRO A 19 38.88 26.62 1.78
CA PRO A 19 37.82 27.61 1.83
C PRO A 19 37.24 27.70 3.24
N GLN A 20 37.26 28.93 3.77
CA GLN A 20 36.63 29.35 5.02
C GLN A 20 35.14 29.02 5.03
N LEU A 21 34.68 28.30 6.07
CA LEU A 21 33.27 28.18 6.41
C LEU A 21 32.87 29.39 7.25
N THR A 22 32.19 30.36 6.62
CA THR A 22 31.41 31.36 7.34
C THR A 22 30.13 30.72 7.86
N ALA A 23 29.98 30.69 9.18
CA ALA A 23 28.74 30.33 9.83
C ALA A 23 27.83 31.55 9.86
N GLN A 24 26.68 31.47 9.17
CA GLN A 24 25.47 32.15 9.62
C GLN A 24 24.28 31.23 9.33
N ALA A 25 23.84 30.57 10.40
CA ALA A 25 22.64 29.76 10.43
C ALA A 25 21.41 30.66 10.56
N ALA A 26 20.37 30.38 9.77
CA ALA A 26 18.99 30.42 10.24
C ALA A 26 18.10 29.63 9.26
N GLU A 27 17.57 28.52 9.79
CA GLU A 27 16.30 27.87 9.40
C GLU A 27 16.26 27.08 8.08
N SER A 28 16.92 25.91 8.05
CA SER A 28 16.57 24.85 7.12
C SER A 28 15.29 24.12 7.58
N SER A 29 14.19 24.45 6.92
CA SER A 29 12.88 23.79 7.00
C SER A 29 12.86 22.37 6.38
N GLN A 30 13.84 21.51 6.64
CA GLN A 30 14.15 20.44 5.68
C GLN A 30 14.56 19.10 6.31
N PHE A 31 13.61 18.34 6.87
CA PHE A 31 13.74 16.87 6.96
C PHE A 31 12.40 16.19 6.66
N LYS A 32 12.15 15.94 5.37
CA LYS A 32 11.05 15.12 4.82
C LYS A 32 11.47 13.65 4.59
N GLU A 33 12.60 13.22 5.15
CA GLU A 33 13.19 11.91 4.85
C GLU A 33 12.66 10.79 5.75
N LYS A 34 12.62 9.58 5.18
CA LYS A 34 12.15 8.33 5.79
C LYS A 34 13.05 7.90 6.96
N MET A 35 12.95 8.56 8.11
CA MET A 35 13.77 8.23 9.28
C MET A 35 13.60 6.77 9.71
N LEU A 36 14.73 6.08 9.89
CA LEU A 36 14.78 4.69 10.34
C LEU A 36 14.73 4.60 11.86
N PHE A 37 14.29 3.44 12.35
CA PHE A 37 14.08 3.20 13.78
C PHE A 37 15.01 2.08 14.26
N GLY A 38 15.96 2.42 15.13
CA GLY A 38 16.87 1.46 15.75
C GLY A 38 16.46 1.15 17.18
N VAL A 39 16.42 -0.12 17.57
CA VAL A 39 16.18 -0.55 18.96
C VAL A 39 17.32 -1.46 19.39
N ASN A 40 18.11 -0.99 20.37
CA ASN A 40 19.37 -1.60 20.78
C ASN A 40 20.25 -1.90 19.55
N ASP A 41 20.50 -3.17 19.23
CA ASP A 41 21.39 -3.59 18.13
C ASP A 41 20.64 -4.00 16.86
N ARG A 42 19.36 -3.64 16.75
CA ARG A 42 18.48 -3.97 15.63
C ARG A 42 18.01 -2.71 14.92
N LEU A 43 18.06 -2.72 13.59
CA LEU A 43 17.44 -1.73 12.72
C LEU A 43 16.10 -2.27 12.20
N LEU A 44 15.02 -1.52 12.41
CA LEU A 44 13.67 -1.89 11.98
C LEU A 44 13.37 -1.34 10.58
N THR A 45 12.67 -2.13 9.77
CA THR A 45 12.21 -1.78 8.40
C THR A 45 10.82 -2.36 8.15
N PRO A 46 9.92 -1.69 7.39
CA PRO A 46 10.14 -0.49 6.58
C PRO A 46 10.01 0.84 7.35
N PRO A 47 10.53 1.96 6.82
CA PRO A 47 10.25 3.28 7.38
C PRO A 47 8.79 3.67 7.13
N GLY A 48 7.95 3.60 8.16
CA GLY A 48 6.63 4.23 8.14
C GLY A 48 6.73 5.76 8.25
N THR A 49 5.63 6.48 7.99
CA THR A 49 5.43 7.91 8.30
C THR A 49 5.32 8.18 9.81
N ALA A 50 6.11 7.45 10.59
CA ALA A 50 5.92 7.25 12.02
C ALA A 50 6.85 8.12 12.87
N VAL A 51 7.65 8.97 12.22
CA VAL A 51 8.63 9.83 12.86
C VAL A 51 8.59 11.20 12.20
N ILE A 52 8.53 12.24 13.03
CA ILE A 52 8.55 13.64 12.61
C ILE A 52 9.72 14.31 13.33
N SER A 53 10.50 15.10 12.61
CA SER A 53 11.51 15.99 13.19
C SER A 53 11.05 17.43 13.01
N GLU A 54 10.89 18.16 14.12
CA GLU A 54 10.62 19.61 14.11
C GLU A 54 11.70 20.28 14.99
N GLY A 55 12.54 21.14 14.37
CA GLY A 55 13.74 21.67 15.03
C GLY A 55 14.71 20.57 15.45
N ASN A 56 15.16 20.61 16.71
CA ASN A 56 16.04 19.61 17.32
C ASN A 56 15.28 18.45 18.01
N ARG A 57 13.95 18.38 17.87
CA ARG A 57 13.12 17.38 18.56
C ARG A 57 12.61 16.32 17.58
N VAL A 58 12.52 15.09 18.08
CA VAL A 58 11.96 13.96 17.36
C VAL A 58 10.68 13.48 18.02
N TYR A 59 9.63 13.37 17.23
CA TYR A 59 8.33 12.87 17.62
C TYR A 59 8.08 11.53 16.94
N VAL A 60 7.59 10.57 17.71
CA VAL A 60 7.33 9.22 17.26
C VAL A 60 5.84 8.94 17.42
N SER A 61 5.24 8.28 16.43
CA SER A 61 3.86 7.86 16.53
C SER A 61 3.71 6.83 17.65
N LEU A 62 2.63 6.97 18.43
CA LEU A 62 2.50 6.23 19.68
C LEU A 62 2.61 4.71 19.51
N ASP A 63 2.03 4.17 18.42
CA ASP A 63 2.07 2.75 18.07
C ASP A 63 3.50 2.18 17.96
N ARG A 64 4.49 2.99 17.57
CA ARG A 64 5.88 2.53 17.43
C ARG A 64 6.57 2.25 18.75
N PHE A 65 6.06 2.76 19.88
CA PHE A 65 6.63 2.37 21.17
C PHE A 65 6.45 0.88 21.46
N THR A 66 5.51 0.19 20.79
CA THR A 66 5.36 -1.27 20.91
C THR A 66 6.55 -2.08 20.38
N GLU A 67 7.39 -1.45 19.54
CA GLU A 67 8.67 -2.00 19.05
C GLU A 67 9.77 -2.02 20.13
N LEU A 68 9.56 -1.23 21.18
CA LEU A 68 10.34 -1.28 22.42
C LEU A 68 9.70 -2.30 23.37
N ASP A 69 10.25 -2.46 24.56
CA ASP A 69 9.62 -3.26 25.62
C ASP A 69 8.47 -2.51 26.30
N ILE A 70 7.65 -1.81 25.52
CA ILE A 70 6.53 -1.01 26.00
C ILE A 70 5.22 -1.63 25.48
N GLU A 71 4.26 -1.83 26.37
CA GLU A 71 2.88 -2.19 26.08
C GLU A 71 2.02 -0.93 26.15
N ILE A 72 1.04 -0.80 25.24
CA ILE A 72 0.18 0.38 25.15
C ILE A 72 -1.26 -0.06 25.40
N GLN A 73 -1.89 0.55 26.40
CA GLN A 73 -3.29 0.32 26.74
C GLN A 73 -4.06 1.64 26.64
N TRP A 74 -4.91 1.72 25.62
CA TRP A 74 -5.83 2.85 25.47
C TRP A 74 -6.96 2.75 26.49
N ILE A 75 -7.25 3.85 27.16
CA ILE A 75 -8.42 3.97 28.04
C ILE A 75 -9.59 4.53 27.23
N ASN A 76 -9.34 5.62 26.50
CA ASN A 76 -10.26 6.25 25.56
C ASN A 76 -9.46 7.03 24.50
N GLN A 77 -10.11 7.81 23.64
CA GLN A 77 -9.42 8.56 22.56
C GLN A 77 -8.45 9.65 23.05
N ASN A 78 -8.59 10.09 24.30
CA ASN A 78 -7.83 11.17 24.92
C ASN A 78 -6.85 10.68 25.99
N GLU A 79 -6.83 9.38 26.30
CA GLU A 79 -6.06 8.82 27.41
C GLU A 79 -5.45 7.46 27.07
N VAL A 80 -4.17 7.32 27.39
CA VAL A 80 -3.42 6.09 27.17
C VAL A 80 -2.43 5.83 28.29
N THR A 81 -2.25 4.57 28.64
CA THR A 81 -1.22 4.15 29.59
C THR A 81 -0.20 3.26 28.89
N LEU A 82 1.07 3.58 29.08
CA LEU A 82 2.23 2.86 28.56
C LEU A 82 2.85 2.08 29.72
N TYR A 83 3.05 0.79 29.56
CA TYR A 83 3.66 -0.09 30.58
C TYR A 83 4.96 -0.68 30.07
N LYS A 84 5.94 -0.90 30.96
CA LYS A 84 7.06 -1.80 30.62
C LYS A 84 6.54 -3.24 30.60
N LYS A 85 6.74 -3.98 29.50
CA LYS A 85 6.19 -5.34 29.29
C LYS A 85 6.46 -6.31 30.45
N ASN A 86 7.63 -6.23 31.08
CA ASN A 86 8.06 -7.11 32.17
C ASN A 86 8.05 -6.45 33.54
N ASP A 87 7.51 -5.24 33.65
CA ASP A 87 7.39 -4.50 34.92
C ASP A 87 6.18 -3.56 34.87
N ARG A 88 5.01 -4.07 35.27
CA ARG A 88 3.78 -3.29 35.30
C ARG A 88 3.79 -2.17 36.34
N ASN A 89 4.76 -2.15 37.27
CA ASN A 89 4.92 -1.02 38.19
C ASN A 89 5.58 0.19 37.51
N LYS A 90 6.23 -0.02 36.37
CA LYS A 90 6.81 1.05 35.56
C LYS A 90 5.85 1.42 34.43
N LEU A 91 5.10 2.50 34.66
CA LEU A 91 4.11 3.01 33.71
C LEU A 91 4.19 4.53 33.53
N LEU A 92 3.68 5.01 32.39
CA LEU A 92 3.36 6.41 32.13
C LEU A 92 1.93 6.50 31.62
N HIS A 93 1.13 7.35 32.26
CA HIS A 93 -0.19 7.71 31.79
C HIS A 93 -0.12 9.04 31.02
N ILE A 94 -0.63 9.07 29.79
CA ILE A 94 -0.66 10.26 28.94
C ILE A 94 -2.10 10.72 28.79
N LEU A 95 -2.35 11.98 29.13
CA LEU A 95 -3.60 12.69 28.89
C LEU A 95 -3.39 13.69 27.75
N PHE A 96 -3.94 13.39 26.57
CA PHE A 96 -3.70 14.14 25.34
C PHE A 96 -4.27 15.57 25.38
N THR A 97 -5.44 15.76 26.02
CA THR A 97 -6.11 17.07 26.11
C THR A 97 -5.27 18.10 26.85
N ASN A 98 -4.60 17.67 27.92
CA ASN A 98 -3.81 18.54 28.79
C ASN A 98 -2.32 18.48 28.44
N ARG A 99 -1.94 17.60 27.50
CA ARG A 99 -0.56 17.35 27.09
C ARG A 99 0.33 17.01 28.29
N LEU A 100 -0.17 16.14 29.16
CA LEU A 100 0.48 15.75 30.40
C LEU A 100 0.85 14.28 30.34
N VAL A 101 2.03 13.96 30.86
CA VAL A 101 2.41 12.60 31.22
C VAL A 101 2.56 12.49 32.74
N THR A 102 2.00 11.44 33.32
CA THR A 102 2.00 11.17 34.76
C THR A 102 2.61 9.81 35.03
N ASP A 103 3.58 9.73 35.94
CA ASP A 103 4.15 8.45 36.38
C ASP A 103 3.30 7.80 37.49
N LYS A 104 3.65 6.56 37.88
CA LYS A 104 2.91 5.83 38.94
C LYS A 104 2.89 6.56 40.30
N ARG A 105 3.88 7.44 40.56
CA ARG A 105 4.01 8.21 41.82
C ARG A 105 3.26 9.54 41.76
N GLY A 106 2.59 9.84 40.64
CA GLY A 106 1.88 11.10 40.43
C GLY A 106 2.77 12.24 39.95
N PHE A 107 4.04 11.98 39.61
CA PHE A 107 4.89 13.02 39.04
C PHE A 107 4.39 13.36 37.63
N GLN A 108 4.12 14.65 37.40
CA GLN A 108 3.60 15.14 36.13
C GLN A 108 4.64 15.94 35.36
N LYS A 109 4.66 15.75 34.05
CA LYS A 109 5.47 16.54 33.11
C LYS A 109 4.63 16.90 31.89
N SER A 110 4.72 18.14 31.44
CA SER A 110 4.13 18.51 30.15
C SER A 110 4.94 17.91 29.01
N ILE A 111 4.26 17.33 28.03
CA ILE A 111 4.86 16.75 26.83
C ILE A 111 4.31 17.45 25.60
N GLU A 112 5.12 17.54 24.56
CA GLU A 112 4.60 18.01 23.28
C GLU A 112 3.99 16.86 22.49
N ILE A 113 2.83 17.15 21.92
CA ILE A 113 2.04 16.21 21.15
C ILE A 113 1.71 16.88 19.82
N LEU A 114 2.14 16.24 18.74
CA LEU A 114 1.79 16.64 17.38
C LEU A 114 0.68 15.74 16.87
N GLN A 115 -0.32 16.34 16.22
CA GLN A 115 -1.36 15.61 15.51
C GLN A 115 -1.20 15.85 14.01
N ARG A 116 -0.99 14.78 13.25
CA ARG A 116 -1.00 14.81 11.79
C ARG A 116 -1.98 13.76 11.29
N GLN A 117 -3.00 14.20 10.55
CA GLN A 117 -4.11 13.34 10.13
C GLN A 117 -4.79 12.68 11.36
N GLN A 118 -4.89 11.35 11.40
CA GLN A 118 -5.46 10.58 12.51
C GLN A 118 -4.40 9.99 13.44
N THR A 119 -3.12 10.40 13.31
CA THR A 119 -2.01 9.87 14.09
C THR A 119 -1.51 10.90 15.10
N GLN A 120 -1.37 10.46 16.36
CA GLN A 120 -0.73 11.23 17.43
C GLN A 120 0.74 10.87 17.52
N TYR A 121 1.58 11.90 17.62
CA TYR A 121 3.02 11.79 17.79
C TYR A 121 3.41 12.45 19.10
N VAL A 122 4.27 11.80 19.86
CA VAL A 122 4.78 12.32 21.13
C VAL A 122 6.30 12.35 21.09
N SER A 123 6.88 13.26 21.87
CA SER A 123 8.33 13.36 22.01
C SER A 123 8.92 12.01 22.42
N ALA A 124 9.80 11.47 21.57
CA ALA A 124 10.41 10.17 21.78
C ALA A 124 11.28 10.14 23.04
N GLU A 125 12.02 11.22 23.28
CA GLU A 125 12.86 11.40 24.46
C GLU A 125 12.03 11.41 25.75
N ALA A 126 10.93 12.18 25.79
CA ALA A 126 10.10 12.31 26.98
C ALA A 126 9.53 10.96 27.47
N ILE A 127 9.20 10.08 26.54
CA ILE A 127 8.65 8.75 26.84
C ILE A 127 9.78 7.75 27.10
N CYS A 128 10.72 7.61 26.15
CA CYS A 128 11.67 6.52 26.15
C CYS A 128 12.73 6.63 27.26
N SER A 129 13.12 7.84 27.65
CA SER A 129 14.06 8.03 28.75
C SER A 129 13.50 7.52 30.08
N TYR A 130 12.19 7.68 30.32
CA TYR A 130 11.54 7.09 31.49
C TYR A 130 11.65 5.56 31.50
N PHE A 131 11.48 4.92 30.34
CA PHE A 131 11.62 3.46 30.20
C PHE A 131 13.07 2.97 30.14
N GLY A 132 14.05 3.85 30.33
CA GLY A 132 15.48 3.53 30.42
C GLY A 132 16.18 3.41 29.06
N TYR A 133 15.63 4.04 28.02
CA TYR A 133 16.30 4.16 26.73
C TYR A 133 16.99 5.52 26.61
N ASN A 134 18.25 5.50 26.19
CA ASN A 134 18.90 6.64 25.57
C ASN A 134 18.36 6.81 24.14
N VAL A 135 18.03 8.03 23.76
CA VAL A 135 17.48 8.36 22.44
C VAL A 135 18.52 9.18 21.69
N GLN A 136 19.05 8.62 20.59
CA GLN A 136 20.10 9.25 19.80
C GLN A 136 19.67 9.41 18.35
N TYR A 137 19.93 10.59 17.79
CA TYR A 137 19.75 10.83 16.36
C TYR A 137 21.06 10.68 15.61
N LEU A 138 21.15 9.60 14.84
CA LEU A 138 22.35 9.23 14.09
C LEU A 138 22.24 9.78 12.66
N LYS A 139 22.73 11.02 12.48
CA LYS A 139 22.66 11.78 11.22
C LYS A 139 23.27 11.04 10.02
N GLN A 140 24.28 10.20 10.24
CA GLN A 140 24.96 9.45 9.18
C GLN A 140 24.12 8.30 8.58
N GLY A 141 23.09 7.83 9.30
CA GLY A 141 22.21 6.72 8.88
C GLY A 141 20.72 7.11 8.74
N PRO A 142 20.41 8.42 8.78
CA PRO A 142 19.15 8.99 9.30
C PRO A 142 18.33 8.02 10.17
N VAL A 143 18.90 7.64 11.33
CA VAL A 143 18.29 6.71 12.29
C VAL A 143 18.00 7.45 13.60
N ILE A 144 16.81 7.27 14.16
CA ILE A 144 16.59 7.45 15.60
C ILE A 144 16.82 6.12 16.30
N ARG A 145 17.81 6.06 17.18
CA ARG A 145 18.20 4.86 17.92
C ARG A 145 17.79 4.97 19.38
N PHE A 146 17.05 3.98 19.84
CA PHE A 146 16.67 3.77 21.23
C PHE A 146 17.57 2.68 21.80
N SER A 147 18.50 3.02 22.67
CA SER A 147 19.46 2.07 23.24
C SER A 147 19.37 2.02 24.77
N GLN A 148 19.44 0.82 25.32
CA GLN A 148 19.61 0.61 26.76
C GLN A 148 21.07 0.23 27.04
N THR A 149 21.45 0.16 28.31
CA THR A 149 22.77 -0.31 28.75
C THR A 149 23.09 -1.74 28.30
N THR A 150 22.07 -2.52 27.94
CA THR A 150 22.20 -3.89 27.41
C THR A 150 22.52 -3.94 25.92
N ALA A 151 22.50 -2.81 25.20
CA ALA A 151 22.91 -2.75 23.80
C ALA A 151 24.40 -3.07 23.67
N LYS A 152 24.76 -3.97 22.74
CA LYS A 152 26.14 -4.44 22.55
C LYS A 152 26.94 -3.56 21.61
N LEU A 153 26.27 -2.80 20.74
CA LEU A 153 26.92 -1.99 19.72
C LEU A 153 26.95 -0.52 20.11
N THR A 154 28.09 0.14 19.96
CA THR A 154 28.16 1.60 19.92
C THR A 154 27.38 2.14 18.71
N ASP A 155 27.07 3.44 18.70
CA ASP A 155 26.34 4.04 17.56
C ASP A 155 27.11 3.91 16.24
N ALA A 156 28.44 4.04 16.28
CA ALA A 156 29.29 3.82 15.11
C ALA A 156 29.23 2.36 14.62
N GLN A 157 29.32 1.39 15.53
CA GLN A 157 29.24 -0.04 15.18
C GLN A 157 27.86 -0.43 14.66
N PHE A 158 26.79 0.15 15.23
CA PHE A 158 25.42 -0.03 14.76
C PHE A 158 25.27 0.46 13.31
N LEU A 159 25.72 1.68 13.03
CA LEU A 159 25.68 2.25 11.67
C LEU A 159 26.49 1.40 10.69
N GLN A 160 27.67 0.92 11.09
CA GLN A 160 28.50 0.06 10.26
C GLN A 160 27.82 -1.28 9.96
N LYS A 161 27.31 -1.97 10.99
CA LYS A 161 26.60 -3.24 10.86
C LYS A 161 25.39 -3.13 9.92
N HIS A 162 24.65 -2.03 10.02
CA HIS A 162 23.41 -1.84 9.27
C HIS A 162 23.59 -1.03 7.98
N LYS A 163 24.82 -0.69 7.58
CA LYS A 163 25.11 0.15 6.41
C LYS A 163 24.41 -0.31 5.14
N GLN A 164 24.46 -1.61 4.84
CA GLN A 164 23.83 -2.18 3.64
C GLN A 164 22.29 -2.15 3.71
N GLN A 165 21.73 -2.40 4.88
CA GLN A 165 20.28 -2.36 5.12
C GLN A 165 19.76 -0.93 4.96
N MET A 166 20.45 0.06 5.54
CA MET A 166 20.14 1.49 5.36
C MET A 166 20.29 1.91 3.90
N PHE A 167 21.39 1.53 3.24
CA PHE A 167 21.61 1.81 1.82
C PHE A 167 20.47 1.29 0.96
N THR A 168 19.98 0.07 1.22
CA THR A 168 18.85 -0.52 0.48
C THR A 168 17.53 0.23 0.72
N VAL A 169 17.31 0.80 1.90
CA VAL A 169 16.08 1.57 2.19
C VAL A 169 16.07 2.91 1.46
N TYR A 170 17.20 3.61 1.42
CA TYR A 170 17.32 4.92 0.77
C TYR A 170 17.60 4.83 -0.74
N ASN A 171 18.25 3.74 -1.17
CA ASN A 171 18.53 3.40 -2.56
C ASN A 171 17.93 2.03 -2.84
N PRO A 172 16.59 1.90 -2.82
CA PRO A 172 15.97 0.65 -3.21
C PRO A 172 16.48 0.30 -4.61
N PRO A 173 16.98 -0.93 -4.85
CA PRO A 173 17.33 -1.33 -6.21
C PRO A 173 16.14 -1.03 -7.09
N ALA A 174 16.39 -0.43 -8.26
CA ALA A 174 15.34 -0.10 -9.21
C ALA A 174 14.43 -1.31 -9.35
N GLN A 175 13.22 -1.24 -8.76
CA GLN A 175 12.25 -2.30 -8.94
C GLN A 175 12.09 -2.38 -10.45
N LYS A 176 12.42 -3.53 -11.05
CA LYS A 176 11.98 -3.82 -12.42
C LYS A 176 10.52 -3.42 -12.46
N LYS A 177 10.21 -2.34 -13.19
CA LYS A 177 8.88 -1.74 -13.21
C LYS A 177 7.95 -2.83 -13.73
N ARG A 178 7.27 -3.52 -12.81
CA ARG A 178 6.43 -4.64 -13.17
C ARG A 178 5.26 -4.07 -13.95
N ILE A 179 4.89 -4.76 -15.01
CA ILE A 179 3.84 -4.28 -15.91
C ILE A 179 2.51 -4.63 -15.23
N PRO A 180 1.67 -3.65 -14.87
CA PRO A 180 0.41 -3.95 -14.20
C PRO A 180 -0.51 -4.72 -15.16
N ILE A 181 -1.10 -5.79 -14.65
CA ILE A 181 -2.18 -6.54 -15.29
C ILE A 181 -3.35 -6.64 -14.32
N TYR A 182 -4.57 -6.41 -14.82
CA TYR A 182 -5.78 -6.44 -14.01
C TYR A 182 -6.54 -7.72 -14.32
N LEU A 183 -6.40 -8.70 -13.42
CA LEU A 183 -7.26 -9.88 -13.45
C LEU A 183 -8.63 -9.48 -12.92
N THR A 184 -9.67 -9.73 -13.70
CA THR A 184 -11.04 -9.37 -13.33
C THR A 184 -11.95 -10.58 -13.39
N PHE A 185 -12.84 -10.71 -12.41
CA PHE A 185 -13.73 -11.86 -12.25
C PHE A 185 -15.18 -11.39 -12.17
N ASP A 186 -15.99 -11.80 -13.13
CA ASP A 186 -17.41 -11.48 -13.25
C ASP A 186 -18.27 -12.60 -12.65
N ASP A 187 -19.57 -12.33 -12.54
CA ASP A 187 -20.65 -13.23 -12.09
C ASP A 187 -20.52 -13.80 -10.67
N GLY A 188 -19.53 -13.32 -9.92
CA GLY A 188 -19.35 -13.67 -8.51
C GLY A 188 -20.23 -12.85 -7.56
N PRO A 189 -20.13 -13.13 -6.26
CA PRO A 189 -19.47 -14.29 -5.66
C PRO A 189 -20.14 -15.63 -6.03
N GLY A 190 -19.45 -16.74 -5.77
CA GLY A 190 -19.97 -18.06 -6.06
C GLY A 190 -19.11 -19.17 -5.45
N PRO A 191 -19.45 -20.45 -5.68
CA PRO A 191 -18.81 -21.59 -5.02
C PRO A 191 -17.30 -21.68 -5.29
N PHE A 192 -16.82 -21.17 -6.42
CA PHE A 192 -15.40 -21.22 -6.80
C PHE A 192 -14.58 -20.01 -6.32
N MET A 193 -15.24 -18.97 -5.78
CA MET A 193 -14.55 -17.75 -5.36
C MET A 193 -13.54 -18.00 -4.23
N ASP A 194 -13.83 -18.95 -3.32
CA ASP A 194 -12.89 -19.29 -2.24
C ASP A 194 -11.57 -19.84 -2.77
N SER A 195 -11.63 -20.78 -3.72
CA SER A 195 -10.45 -21.34 -4.40
C SER A 195 -9.64 -20.27 -5.16
N ILE A 196 -10.35 -19.36 -5.84
CA ILE A 196 -9.75 -18.21 -6.53
C ILE A 196 -9.01 -17.30 -5.53
N LEU A 197 -9.64 -16.95 -4.40
CA LEU A 197 -9.01 -16.13 -3.35
C LEU A 197 -7.79 -16.81 -2.73
N ASN A 198 -7.88 -18.12 -2.44
CA ASN A 198 -6.74 -18.91 -1.94
C ASN A 198 -5.56 -18.87 -2.92
N THR A 199 -5.84 -19.01 -4.21
CA THR A 199 -4.82 -18.91 -5.27
C THR A 199 -4.22 -17.50 -5.34
N LEU A 200 -5.05 -16.45 -5.36
CA LEU A 200 -4.57 -15.06 -5.40
C LEU A 200 -3.67 -14.74 -4.19
N LYS A 201 -4.08 -15.18 -3.00
CA LYS A 201 -3.30 -15.01 -1.76
C LYS A 201 -1.95 -15.73 -1.84
N SER A 202 -1.93 -17.00 -2.24
CA SER A 202 -0.67 -17.78 -2.32
C SER A 202 0.30 -17.20 -3.35
N LYS A 203 -0.23 -16.65 -4.45
CA LYS A 203 0.55 -16.01 -5.51
C LYS A 203 0.86 -14.53 -5.24
N LYS A 204 0.45 -13.97 -4.09
CA LYS A 204 0.58 -12.54 -3.76
C LYS A 204 0.01 -11.61 -4.84
N ALA A 205 -1.06 -12.05 -5.51
CA ALA A 205 -1.74 -11.34 -6.58
C ALA A 205 -2.97 -10.59 -6.04
N LYS A 206 -3.28 -9.44 -6.64
CA LYS A 206 -4.54 -8.71 -6.42
C LYS A 206 -5.40 -8.75 -7.69
N ALA A 207 -6.69 -8.49 -7.52
CA ALA A 207 -7.69 -8.67 -8.57
C ALA A 207 -8.90 -7.76 -8.33
N THR A 208 -9.77 -7.68 -9.31
CA THR A 208 -11.04 -6.94 -9.24
C THR A 208 -12.21 -7.89 -9.44
N PHE A 209 -13.22 -7.84 -8.57
CA PHE A 209 -14.39 -8.73 -8.64
C PHE A 209 -15.63 -7.91 -8.99
N PHE A 210 -16.22 -8.14 -10.15
CA PHE A 210 -17.48 -7.54 -10.57
C PHE A 210 -18.62 -8.45 -10.12
N MET A 211 -19.37 -7.99 -9.13
CA MET A 211 -20.27 -8.86 -8.38
C MET A 211 -21.75 -8.55 -8.64
N ILE A 212 -22.53 -9.62 -8.77
CA ILE A 212 -23.98 -9.59 -8.91
C ILE A 212 -24.62 -9.48 -7.52
N GLU A 213 -25.57 -8.55 -7.36
CA GLU A 213 -26.13 -8.19 -6.05
C GLU A 213 -26.74 -9.35 -5.25
N PRO A 214 -27.62 -10.20 -5.82
CA PRO A 214 -28.13 -11.37 -5.10
C PRO A 214 -27.03 -12.31 -4.59
N GLN A 215 -25.93 -12.46 -5.35
CA GLN A 215 -24.82 -13.32 -4.95
C GLN A 215 -24.00 -12.70 -3.81
N MET A 216 -23.85 -11.36 -3.79
CA MET A 216 -23.18 -10.67 -2.68
C MET A 216 -23.90 -10.91 -1.35
N LYS A 217 -25.24 -10.94 -1.36
CA LYS A 217 -26.04 -11.30 -0.17
C LYS A 217 -25.79 -12.74 0.25
N LYS A 218 -25.89 -13.67 -0.70
CA LYS A 218 -25.74 -15.12 -0.46
C LYS A 218 -24.36 -15.50 0.07
N TYR A 219 -23.30 -14.87 -0.42
CA TYR A 219 -21.90 -15.17 -0.10
C TYR A 219 -21.19 -13.99 0.56
N SER A 220 -21.86 -13.30 1.47
CA SER A 220 -21.35 -12.06 2.09
C SER A 220 -20.00 -12.23 2.81
N SER A 221 -19.71 -13.42 3.36
CA SER A 221 -18.42 -13.74 3.95
C SER A 221 -17.27 -13.69 2.93
N LEU A 222 -17.49 -14.17 1.70
CA LEU A 222 -16.49 -14.14 0.63
C LEU A 222 -16.27 -12.72 0.10
N VAL A 223 -17.31 -11.88 0.08
CA VAL A 223 -17.16 -10.45 -0.25
C VAL A 223 -16.30 -9.74 0.78
N LYS A 224 -16.59 -9.92 2.08
CA LYS A 224 -15.79 -9.34 3.17
C LYS A 224 -14.34 -9.82 3.10
N ARG A 225 -14.14 -11.12 2.81
CA ARG A 225 -12.81 -11.71 2.64
C ARG A 225 -12.04 -11.08 1.49
N SER A 226 -12.66 -10.89 0.32
CA SER A 226 -11.96 -10.32 -0.84
C SER A 226 -11.46 -8.91 -0.58
N ILE A 227 -12.26 -8.08 0.12
CA ILE A 227 -11.85 -6.73 0.53
C ILE A 227 -10.71 -6.77 1.56
N LYS A 228 -10.85 -7.61 2.60
CA LYS A 228 -9.80 -7.79 3.63
C LYS A 228 -8.47 -8.25 3.01
N GLU A 229 -8.52 -9.07 1.97
CA GLU A 229 -7.36 -9.55 1.23
C GLU A 229 -6.85 -8.54 0.18
N GLY A 230 -7.45 -7.35 0.07
CA GLY A 230 -6.96 -6.24 -0.76
C GLY A 230 -7.37 -6.31 -2.23
N HIS A 231 -8.42 -7.06 -2.56
CA HIS A 231 -9.04 -7.06 -3.90
C HIS A 231 -10.04 -5.90 -4.01
N TYR A 232 -10.29 -5.43 -5.24
CA TYR A 232 -11.26 -4.36 -5.45
C TYR A 232 -12.67 -4.93 -5.69
N PRO A 233 -13.68 -4.57 -4.87
CA PRO A 233 -15.06 -4.93 -5.11
C PRO A 233 -15.68 -3.97 -6.15
N ALA A 234 -16.26 -4.51 -7.21
CA ALA A 234 -16.92 -3.78 -8.28
C ALA A 234 -18.32 -4.36 -8.56
N LEU A 235 -19.11 -3.64 -9.35
CA LEU A 235 -20.55 -3.86 -9.48
C LEU A 235 -20.90 -4.47 -10.83
N HIS A 236 -21.76 -5.49 -10.84
CA HIS A 236 -22.18 -6.22 -12.03
C HIS A 236 -23.71 -6.40 -12.12
N SER A 237 -24.45 -5.34 -11.80
CA SER A 237 -25.93 -5.29 -11.78
C SER A 237 -26.59 -6.16 -10.71
N VAL A 238 -27.92 -6.29 -10.78
CA VAL A 238 -28.74 -7.12 -9.89
C VAL A 238 -29.26 -8.33 -10.66
N SER A 239 -29.87 -8.09 -11.82
CA SER A 239 -30.60 -9.09 -12.57
C SER A 239 -29.72 -9.89 -13.53
N HIS A 240 -28.63 -9.29 -14.01
CA HIS A 240 -27.84 -9.81 -15.12
C HIS A 240 -28.73 -10.25 -16.31
N ASP A 241 -29.84 -9.54 -16.56
CA ASP A 241 -30.78 -9.83 -17.64
C ASP A 241 -30.71 -8.72 -18.71
N LYS A 242 -30.34 -9.11 -19.93
CA LYS A 242 -30.19 -8.21 -21.07
C LYS A 242 -31.42 -7.32 -21.32
N ARG A 243 -32.63 -7.87 -21.19
CA ARG A 243 -33.90 -7.15 -21.47
C ARG A 243 -34.22 -6.16 -20.37
N LYS A 244 -33.87 -6.45 -19.12
CA LYS A 244 -34.03 -5.52 -17.99
C LYS A 244 -33.02 -4.38 -18.06
N LEU A 245 -31.76 -4.70 -18.35
CA LEU A 245 -30.66 -3.74 -18.36
C LEU A 245 -30.69 -2.79 -19.57
N TYR A 246 -31.04 -3.33 -20.74
CA TYR A 246 -31.01 -2.61 -22.02
C TYR A 246 -32.40 -2.56 -22.68
N GLY A 247 -33.45 -2.54 -21.87
CA GLY A 247 -34.84 -2.39 -22.30
C GLY A 247 -35.27 -0.92 -22.44
N LYS A 248 -36.57 -0.68 -22.61
CA LYS A 248 -37.12 0.67 -22.84
C LYS A 248 -36.75 1.69 -21.75
N ASN A 249 -36.57 1.25 -20.50
CA ASN A 249 -36.18 2.10 -19.39
C ASN A 249 -34.64 2.24 -19.32
N THR A 250 -34.10 3.31 -19.89
CA THR A 250 -32.65 3.57 -19.93
C THR A 250 -32.03 3.87 -18.56
N ALA A 251 -32.86 4.19 -17.55
CA ALA A 251 -32.41 4.35 -16.17
C ALA A 251 -32.11 3.01 -15.47
N ALA A 252 -32.65 1.88 -15.97
CA ALA A 252 -32.60 0.57 -15.30
C ALA A 252 -31.17 0.13 -14.97
N ILE A 253 -30.23 0.22 -15.92
CA ILE A 253 -28.82 -0.13 -15.68
C ILE A 253 -28.20 0.65 -14.51
N GLY A 254 -28.45 1.96 -14.43
CA GLY A 254 -27.93 2.81 -13.36
C GLY A 254 -28.60 2.56 -12.02
N LEU A 255 -29.88 2.19 -12.02
CA LEU A 255 -30.62 1.81 -10.81
C LEU A 255 -30.14 0.46 -10.27
N GLU A 256 -29.90 -0.52 -11.13
CA GLU A 256 -29.36 -1.82 -10.72
C GLU A 256 -27.93 -1.70 -10.18
N MET A 257 -27.07 -0.89 -10.81
CA MET A 257 -25.72 -0.64 -10.27
C MET A 257 -25.77 0.06 -8.91
N GLU A 258 -26.68 1.02 -8.72
CA GLU A 258 -26.85 1.69 -7.43
C GLU A 258 -27.41 0.76 -6.34
N ALA A 259 -28.32 -0.14 -6.69
CA ALA A 259 -28.81 -1.18 -5.78
C ALA A 259 -27.66 -2.11 -5.35
N ALA A 260 -26.87 -2.61 -6.30
CA ALA A 260 -25.67 -3.40 -6.01
C ALA A 260 -24.69 -2.64 -5.11
N ARG A 261 -24.46 -1.34 -5.37
CA ARG A 261 -23.59 -0.49 -4.56
C ARG A 261 -24.08 -0.36 -3.12
N LYS A 262 -25.39 -0.14 -2.93
CA LYS A 262 -26.00 -0.06 -1.59
C LYS A 262 -25.82 -1.36 -0.83
N THR A 263 -26.08 -2.51 -1.46
CA THR A 263 -25.85 -3.81 -0.85
C THR A 263 -24.38 -3.97 -0.45
N LEU A 264 -23.43 -3.69 -1.35
CA LEU A 264 -21.99 -3.76 -1.06
C LEU A 264 -21.61 -2.92 0.17
N LEU A 265 -22.10 -1.68 0.24
CA LEU A 265 -21.87 -0.79 1.37
C LEU A 265 -22.46 -1.35 2.67
N GLN A 266 -23.68 -1.87 2.63
CA GLN A 266 -24.33 -2.47 3.80
C GLN A 266 -23.58 -3.68 4.34
N ILE A 267 -23.09 -4.56 3.46
CA ILE A 267 -22.42 -5.79 3.90
C ILE A 267 -20.98 -5.55 4.36
N THR A 268 -20.29 -4.52 3.86
CA THR A 268 -18.82 -4.38 4.05
C THR A 268 -18.36 -3.03 4.59
N GLY A 269 -19.21 -2.00 4.60
CA GLY A 269 -18.80 -0.62 4.89
C GLY A 269 -18.02 0.06 3.76
N VAL A 270 -17.77 -0.64 2.64
CA VAL A 270 -17.05 -0.11 1.47
C VAL A 270 -18.01 0.21 0.34
N SER A 271 -17.84 1.38 -0.29
CA SER A 271 -18.58 1.74 -1.50
C SER A 271 -17.69 1.69 -2.73
N SER A 272 -18.21 1.17 -3.83
CA SER A 272 -17.56 1.15 -5.14
C SER A 272 -18.31 2.02 -6.15
N ARG A 273 -17.58 2.59 -7.11
CA ARG A 273 -18.16 3.27 -8.27
C ARG A 273 -17.73 2.62 -9.59
N LEU A 274 -16.88 1.60 -9.57
CA LEU A 274 -16.54 0.87 -10.78
C LEU A 274 -17.63 -0.16 -11.09
N THR A 275 -18.07 -0.17 -12.34
CA THR A 275 -19.05 -1.09 -12.88
C THR A 275 -18.45 -1.84 -14.06
N ARG A 276 -18.94 -3.04 -14.29
CA ARG A 276 -18.88 -3.69 -15.59
C ARG A 276 -20.29 -4.05 -15.95
N VAL A 277 -20.70 -3.71 -17.15
CA VAL A 277 -22.06 -4.00 -17.58
C VAL A 277 -22.11 -5.41 -18.16
N PRO A 278 -23.13 -6.23 -17.80
CA PRO A 278 -23.32 -7.55 -18.37
C PRO A 278 -23.27 -7.56 -19.90
N TYR A 279 -22.64 -8.58 -20.48
CA TYR A 279 -22.49 -8.77 -21.93
C TYR A 279 -21.60 -7.76 -22.67
N GLY A 280 -20.87 -6.91 -21.93
CA GLY A 280 -20.03 -5.86 -22.50
C GLY A 280 -20.83 -4.64 -22.97
N SER A 281 -20.17 -3.49 -23.01
CA SER A 281 -20.86 -2.22 -23.27
C SER A 281 -21.30 -2.05 -24.73
N LYS A 282 -20.66 -2.71 -25.69
CA LYS A 282 -21.07 -2.69 -27.10
C LYS A 282 -21.82 -3.96 -27.49
N PRO A 283 -22.93 -3.87 -28.26
CA PRO A 283 -23.52 -2.64 -28.80
C PRO A 283 -24.52 -1.95 -27.85
N TYR A 284 -24.74 -2.47 -26.64
CA TYR A 284 -25.96 -2.17 -25.86
C TYR A 284 -25.98 -0.82 -25.13
N MET A 285 -24.84 -0.36 -24.61
CA MET A 285 -24.73 0.89 -23.85
C MET A 285 -24.72 2.10 -24.79
N THR A 286 -25.85 2.39 -25.44
CA THR A 286 -26.07 3.64 -26.19
C THR A 286 -25.98 4.87 -25.27
N VAL A 287 -25.95 6.08 -25.84
CA VAL A 287 -25.75 7.34 -25.11
C VAL A 287 -26.68 7.47 -23.88
N PRO A 288 -27.99 7.18 -23.95
CA PRO A 288 -28.87 7.25 -22.78
C PRO A 288 -28.44 6.35 -21.61
N TYR A 289 -28.03 5.10 -21.87
CA TYR A 289 -27.57 4.19 -20.82
C TYR A 289 -26.24 4.66 -20.21
N ARG A 290 -25.32 5.17 -21.03
CA ARG A 290 -24.05 5.73 -20.55
C ARG A 290 -24.27 7.00 -19.72
N ASN A 291 -25.22 7.83 -20.12
CA ASN A 291 -25.64 9.00 -19.33
C ASN A 291 -26.17 8.57 -17.96
N SER A 292 -27.02 7.54 -17.90
CA SER A 292 -27.55 6.98 -16.65
C SER A 292 -26.45 6.58 -15.65
N LEU A 293 -25.36 5.97 -16.13
CA LEU A 293 -24.19 5.67 -15.28
C LEU A 293 -23.40 6.92 -14.90
N SER A 294 -23.09 7.77 -15.88
CA SER A 294 -22.22 8.94 -15.70
C SER A 294 -22.79 9.95 -14.71
N VAL A 295 -24.09 10.26 -14.78
CA VAL A 295 -24.74 11.22 -13.86
C VAL A 295 -24.80 10.70 -12.42
N ARG A 296 -24.62 9.39 -12.21
CA ARG A 296 -24.53 8.74 -10.89
C ARG A 296 -23.09 8.61 -10.40
N GLY A 297 -22.13 9.15 -11.14
CA GLY A 297 -20.71 9.09 -10.82
C GLY A 297 -20.11 7.68 -10.96
N PHE A 298 -20.76 6.78 -11.70
CA PHE A 298 -20.19 5.47 -11.98
C PHE A 298 -19.07 5.58 -13.02
N LYS A 299 -18.10 4.70 -12.86
CA LYS A 299 -17.08 4.34 -13.83
C LYS A 299 -17.40 2.99 -14.44
N MET A 300 -16.92 2.72 -15.65
CA MET A 300 -17.19 1.51 -16.40
C MET A 300 -15.92 0.95 -17.03
N TRP A 301 -15.65 -0.32 -16.74
CA TRP A 301 -14.63 -1.10 -17.43
C TRP A 301 -15.25 -2.24 -18.23
N ASP A 302 -14.92 -2.31 -19.52
CA ASP A 302 -14.97 -3.54 -20.29
C ASP A 302 -13.65 -4.33 -20.05
N TRP A 303 -13.14 -5.00 -21.08
CA TRP A 303 -11.90 -5.75 -21.07
C TRP A 303 -11.17 -5.57 -22.40
N ASN A 304 -9.88 -5.93 -22.45
CA ASN A 304 -9.11 -5.98 -23.70
C ASN A 304 -8.40 -7.33 -23.91
N VAL A 305 -8.60 -8.27 -22.97
CA VAL A 305 -8.23 -9.67 -23.07
C VAL A 305 -9.43 -10.49 -22.61
N ASP A 306 -9.97 -11.33 -23.49
CA ASP A 306 -11.04 -12.27 -23.18
C ASP A 306 -10.44 -13.68 -23.14
N THR A 307 -10.66 -14.41 -22.05
CA THR A 307 -10.14 -15.78 -21.91
C THR A 307 -11.06 -16.83 -22.52
N GLU A 308 -12.29 -16.45 -22.87
CA GLU A 308 -13.38 -17.36 -23.26
C GLU A 308 -13.62 -18.49 -22.23
N ASP A 309 -13.41 -18.21 -20.94
CA ASP A 309 -13.54 -19.21 -19.89
C ASP A 309 -14.96 -19.78 -19.78
N TRP A 310 -15.97 -18.96 -20.07
CA TRP A 310 -17.36 -19.38 -20.17
C TRP A 310 -17.58 -20.54 -21.16
N ARG A 311 -16.75 -20.64 -22.21
CA ARG A 311 -16.80 -21.72 -23.22
C ARG A 311 -16.12 -23.00 -22.73
N TYR A 312 -15.05 -22.88 -21.95
CA TYR A 312 -14.18 -24.01 -21.58
C TYR A 312 -14.25 -24.43 -20.10
N GLN A 313 -15.09 -23.77 -19.30
CA GLN A 313 -15.22 -23.96 -17.84
C GLN A 313 -15.46 -25.40 -17.36
N LYS A 314 -15.91 -26.31 -18.24
CA LYS A 314 -16.18 -27.73 -17.93
C LYS A 314 -15.32 -28.71 -18.74
N THR A 315 -14.60 -28.23 -19.76
CA THR A 315 -14.03 -29.08 -20.81
C THR A 315 -12.50 -28.97 -20.88
N ASP A 316 -11.94 -27.76 -20.80
CA ASP A 316 -10.50 -27.57 -20.98
C ASP A 316 -9.99 -26.27 -20.32
N SER A 317 -9.53 -26.39 -19.06
CA SER A 317 -8.96 -25.25 -18.35
C SER A 317 -7.59 -24.80 -18.91
N ASN A 318 -6.87 -25.64 -19.66
CA ASN A 318 -5.64 -25.20 -20.32
C ASN A 318 -5.93 -24.23 -21.47
N ARG A 319 -7.06 -24.40 -22.17
CA ARG A 319 -7.46 -23.47 -23.23
C ARG A 319 -7.70 -22.06 -22.71
N ILE A 320 -8.23 -21.92 -21.49
CA ILE A 320 -8.41 -20.65 -20.80
C ILE A 320 -7.07 -19.95 -20.57
N LEU A 321 -6.08 -20.71 -20.09
CA LEU A 321 -4.70 -20.24 -19.90
C LEU A 321 -4.09 -19.76 -21.21
N GLU A 322 -4.18 -20.57 -22.27
CA GLU A 322 -3.64 -20.24 -23.61
C GLU A 322 -4.26 -18.97 -24.17
N ASN A 323 -5.59 -18.85 -24.14
CA ASN A 323 -6.31 -17.67 -24.61
C ASN A 323 -5.88 -16.41 -23.86
N CYS A 324 -5.76 -16.50 -22.53
CA CYS A 324 -5.30 -15.39 -21.71
C CYS A 324 -3.89 -14.95 -22.10
N LEU A 325 -2.93 -15.88 -22.15
CA LEU A 325 -1.54 -15.57 -22.49
C LEU A 325 -1.41 -15.01 -23.92
N ALA A 326 -2.17 -15.53 -24.88
CA ALA A 326 -2.21 -15.03 -26.24
C ALA A 326 -2.78 -13.60 -26.30
N GLY A 327 -3.86 -13.31 -25.56
CA GLY A 327 -4.43 -11.98 -25.45
C GLY A 327 -3.48 -10.98 -24.78
N VAL A 328 -2.84 -11.36 -23.68
CA VAL A 328 -1.83 -10.54 -22.98
C VAL A 328 -0.64 -10.24 -23.89
N LYS A 329 -0.18 -11.23 -24.68
CA LYS A 329 0.89 -11.01 -25.67
C LYS A 329 0.51 -9.93 -26.69
N LYS A 330 -0.74 -9.88 -27.15
CA LYS A 330 -1.27 -8.82 -28.05
C LYS A 330 -1.35 -7.44 -27.39
N MET A 331 -1.27 -7.36 -26.07
CA MET A 331 -1.26 -6.10 -25.32
C MET A 331 0.15 -5.53 -25.10
N LYS A 332 1.20 -6.30 -25.38
CA LYS A 332 2.59 -5.84 -25.23
C LYS A 332 2.85 -4.59 -26.09
N GLY A 333 3.39 -3.54 -25.46
CA GLY A 333 3.69 -2.26 -26.12
C GLY A 333 2.53 -1.27 -26.21
N LYS A 334 1.31 -1.67 -25.84
CA LYS A 334 0.17 -0.74 -25.76
C LYS A 334 0.25 0.11 -24.49
N GLN A 335 -0.25 1.34 -24.57
CA GLN A 335 -0.30 2.26 -23.42
C GLN A 335 -1.31 1.81 -22.36
N THR A 336 -2.43 1.22 -22.79
CA THR A 336 -3.45 0.68 -21.89
C THR A 336 -3.03 -0.70 -21.38
N PRO A 337 -3.00 -0.92 -20.06
CA PRO A 337 -2.63 -2.22 -19.50
C PRO A 337 -3.68 -3.30 -19.85
N ALA A 338 -3.27 -4.55 -19.73
CA ALA A 338 -4.18 -5.68 -19.93
C ALA A 338 -5.21 -5.72 -18.79
N VAL A 339 -6.49 -5.76 -19.16
CA VAL A 339 -7.64 -6.01 -18.28
C VAL A 339 -8.31 -7.26 -18.79
N VAL A 340 -8.17 -8.34 -18.02
CA VAL A 340 -8.51 -9.71 -18.39
C VAL A 340 -9.90 -10.03 -17.87
N LEU A 341 -10.84 -10.36 -18.76
CA LEU A 341 -12.16 -10.89 -18.40
C LEU A 341 -12.05 -12.37 -18.07
N MET A 342 -12.54 -12.74 -16.89
CA MET A 342 -12.82 -14.11 -16.46
C MET A 342 -14.11 -14.08 -15.63
N HIS A 343 -14.63 -15.25 -15.28
CA HIS A 343 -15.81 -15.44 -14.43
C HIS A 343 -15.48 -16.34 -13.24
N VAL A 344 -16.25 -16.22 -12.17
CA VAL A 344 -16.14 -17.11 -11.00
C VAL A 344 -16.72 -18.50 -11.33
N ASN A 345 -15.92 -19.34 -12.01
CA ASN A 345 -16.29 -20.69 -12.41
C ASN A 345 -15.15 -21.71 -12.15
N LYS A 346 -15.44 -22.99 -12.39
CA LYS A 346 -14.52 -24.12 -12.15
C LYS A 346 -13.25 -24.01 -13.00
N GLY A 347 -13.37 -23.90 -14.32
CA GLY A 347 -12.22 -23.85 -15.22
C GLY A 347 -11.30 -22.66 -14.97
N THR A 348 -11.86 -21.51 -14.58
CA THR A 348 -11.08 -20.36 -14.12
C THR A 348 -10.32 -20.68 -12.85
N ALA A 349 -10.96 -21.25 -11.83
CA ALA A 349 -10.28 -21.62 -10.59
C ALA A 349 -9.13 -22.62 -10.82
N GLU A 350 -9.30 -23.58 -11.73
CA GLU A 350 -8.30 -24.59 -12.07
C GLU A 350 -7.11 -24.04 -12.87
N SER A 351 -7.36 -23.11 -13.80
CA SER A 351 -6.31 -22.53 -14.66
C SER A 351 -5.51 -21.41 -13.98
N LEU A 352 -6.10 -20.73 -13.00
CA LEU A 352 -5.56 -19.53 -12.37
C LEU A 352 -4.16 -19.69 -11.76
N PRO A 353 -3.79 -20.79 -11.07
CA PRO A 353 -2.45 -20.92 -10.48
C PRO A 353 -1.34 -20.86 -11.54
N LYS A 354 -1.48 -21.64 -12.62
CA LYS A 354 -0.52 -21.68 -13.73
C LYS A 354 -0.50 -20.36 -14.51
N LEU A 355 -1.66 -19.73 -14.66
CA LEU A 355 -1.78 -18.42 -15.31
C LEU A 355 -0.97 -17.36 -14.57
N ILE A 356 -1.17 -17.22 -13.26
CA ILE A 356 -0.45 -16.20 -12.48
C ILE A 356 1.06 -16.45 -12.50
N ASP A 357 1.51 -17.71 -12.36
CA ASP A 357 2.93 -18.05 -12.45
C ASP A 357 3.53 -17.63 -13.81
N SER A 358 2.80 -17.88 -14.90
CA SER A 358 3.23 -17.54 -16.25
C SER A 358 3.32 -16.03 -16.47
N LEU A 359 2.36 -15.27 -15.95
CA LEU A 359 2.35 -13.81 -16.01
C LEU A 359 3.48 -13.19 -15.17
N GLN A 360 3.68 -13.68 -13.95
CA GLN A 360 4.74 -13.19 -13.06
C GLN A 360 6.14 -13.48 -13.60
N LYS A 361 6.37 -14.66 -14.19
CA LYS A 361 7.63 -14.99 -14.91
C LYS A 361 7.90 -14.03 -16.07
N GLN A 362 6.87 -13.53 -16.72
CA GLN A 362 6.97 -12.54 -17.80
C GLN A 362 7.10 -11.09 -17.31
N GLY A 363 7.17 -10.87 -15.99
CA GLY A 363 7.35 -9.54 -15.39
C GLY A 363 6.06 -8.75 -15.18
N TYR A 364 4.89 -9.38 -15.31
CA TYR A 364 3.62 -8.75 -14.97
C TYR A 364 3.36 -8.78 -13.46
N GLU A 365 2.66 -7.78 -12.97
CA GLU A 365 2.14 -7.71 -11.59
C GLU A 365 0.62 -7.67 -11.62
N CYS A 366 -0.01 -8.69 -11.02
CA CYS A 366 -1.46 -8.76 -10.90
C CYS A 366 -1.92 -7.78 -9.81
N VAL A 367 -2.55 -6.68 -10.25
CA VAL A 367 -3.02 -5.59 -9.38
C VAL A 367 -4.55 -5.51 -9.42
N ALA A 368 -5.13 -4.96 -8.34
CA ALA A 368 -6.54 -4.60 -8.32
C ALA A 368 -6.74 -3.21 -8.93
N TYR A 369 -7.97 -2.91 -9.36
CA TYR A 369 -8.35 -1.55 -9.73
C TYR A 369 -8.08 -0.56 -8.58
N ASN A 370 -7.64 0.65 -8.95
CA ASN A 370 -7.47 1.77 -8.04
C ASN A 370 -8.23 2.99 -8.56
N GLN A 371 -9.22 3.46 -7.80
CA GLN A 371 -10.05 4.61 -8.16
C GLN A 371 -9.24 5.88 -8.44
N LYS A 372 -8.12 6.10 -7.74
CA LYS A 372 -7.26 7.28 -7.94
C LYS A 372 -6.42 7.20 -9.22
N ALA A 373 -6.33 6.02 -9.83
CA ALA A 373 -5.59 5.75 -11.05
C ALA A 373 -6.52 5.21 -12.16
N HIS A 374 -7.80 5.60 -12.13
CA HIS A 374 -8.77 5.22 -13.16
C HIS A 374 -8.27 5.62 -14.55
N PHE A 375 -8.40 4.71 -15.50
CA PHE A 375 -8.20 4.98 -16.92
C PHE A 375 -9.42 4.49 -17.70
N VAL A 376 -9.64 5.12 -18.85
CA VAL A 376 -10.79 4.81 -19.71
C VAL A 376 -10.53 3.48 -20.42
N LEU A 377 -11.34 2.48 -20.09
CA LEU A 377 -11.39 1.22 -20.82
C LEU A 377 -12.84 0.79 -20.98
N ASN A 378 -13.51 1.39 -21.94
CA ASN A 378 -14.80 0.90 -22.41
C ASN A 378 -14.81 0.90 -23.93
N PHE A 379 -15.57 -0.01 -24.53
CA PHE A 379 -15.60 -0.22 -25.98
C PHE A 379 -16.13 1.02 -26.74
N TRP A 380 -16.81 1.94 -26.06
CA TRP A 380 -17.28 3.22 -26.60
C TRP A 380 -16.24 4.35 -26.53
N GLY A 381 -15.14 4.19 -25.80
CA GLY A 381 -14.18 5.27 -25.57
C GLY A 381 -14.74 6.48 -24.79
N ASP A 382 -15.85 6.28 -24.06
CA ASP A 382 -16.53 7.35 -23.33
C ASP A 382 -15.72 7.72 -22.08
N LYS A 383 -15.07 8.89 -22.11
CA LYS A 383 -14.16 9.36 -21.04
C LYS A 383 -14.87 9.73 -19.74
N ARG A 384 -16.19 9.86 -19.76
CA ARG A 384 -16.99 10.16 -18.57
C ARG A 384 -17.06 8.95 -17.64
N LEU A 385 -16.94 7.74 -18.21
CA LEU A 385 -17.01 6.45 -17.54
C LEU A 385 -15.63 5.87 -17.22
#